data_AF-A0A7Z9CAK0-F1
#
_entry.id   AF-A0A7Z9CAK0-F1
#
_cell.length_a   1.000
_cell.length_b   1.000
_cell.length_c   1.000
_cell.angle_alpha   90.00
_cell.angle_beta   90.00
_cell.angle_gamma   90.00
#
_symmetry.space_group_name_H-M   'P 1'
#
loop_
_entity.id
_entity.type
_entity.pdbx_description
1 polymer ?
#
loop_
_entity_poly.entity_id
_entity_poly.type
_entity_poly.pdbx_seq_one_letter_code
_entity_poly.pdbx_strand_id
1 'polypeptide(L)'
;MVLSDTGREVQDRLISRVPEVRTVIVAHHGSRDHSARLARELAPEYALISVGENSYGHPHPSVYESFAGAQIIETLNCGRIAITSEGPKSRCG
;
A
#
# COMPACT_ATOMS: atom_id res chain seq x y z
N MET A 1 6.24 3.18 5.89
CA MET A 1 6.41 4.14 4.78
C MET A 1 5.07 4.63 4.30
N VAL A 2 4.94 5.93 4.00
CA VAL A 2 3.72 6.51 3.45
C VAL A 2 4.03 7.01 2.05
N LEU A 3 3.38 6.43 1.03
CA LEU A 3 3.61 6.80 -0.37
C LEU A 3 2.74 7.98 -0.84
N SER A 4 1.69 8.33 -0.08
CA SER A 4 0.77 9.43 -0.38
C SER A 4 0.26 9.33 -1.82
N ASP A 5 0.17 10.42 -2.58
CA ASP A 5 -0.37 10.43 -3.94
C ASP A 5 0.73 10.32 -5.02
N THR A 6 1.90 9.80 -4.66
CA THR A 6 3.03 9.72 -5.60
C THR A 6 2.78 8.69 -6.69
N GLY A 7 3.02 9.09 -7.94
CA GLY A 7 3.01 8.20 -9.10
C GLY A 7 4.30 7.38 -9.25
N ARG A 8 4.33 6.47 -10.23
CA ARG A 8 5.45 5.54 -10.45
C ARG A 8 6.82 6.22 -10.55
N GLU A 9 6.92 7.31 -11.30
CA GLU A 9 8.21 8.00 -11.53
C GLU A 9 8.83 8.50 -10.22
N VAL A 10 8.01 9.08 -9.33
CA VAL A 10 8.48 9.57 -8.03
C VAL A 10 8.87 8.41 -7.13
N GLN A 11 8.09 7.33 -7.14
CA GLN A 11 8.40 6.12 -6.38
C GLN A 11 9.70 5.45 -6.85
N ASP A 12 9.94 5.39 -8.16
CA ASP A 12 11.16 4.79 -8.72
C ASP A 12 12.44 5.51 -8.26
N ARG A 13 12.35 6.79 -7.89
CA ARG A 13 13.50 7.54 -7.33
C ARG A 13 13.88 7.10 -5.92
N LEU A 14 13.03 6.34 -5.23
CA LEU A 14 13.27 5.83 -3.87
C LEU A 14 13.92 4.44 -3.87
N ILE A 15 13.97 3.77 -5.02
CA ILE A 15 14.62 2.47 -5.20
C ILE A 15 16.08 2.56 -4.75
N SER A 16 16.49 1.61 -3.92
CA SER A 16 17.80 1.49 -3.28
C SER A 16 18.17 2.67 -2.37
N ARG A 17 17.21 3.50 -1.98
CA ARG A 17 17.40 4.66 -1.07
C ARG A 17 16.62 4.55 0.23
N VAL A 18 15.73 3.58 0.33
CA VAL A 18 14.89 3.35 1.50
C VAL A 18 15.19 1.97 2.07
N PRO A 19 15.18 1.81 3.40
CA PRO A 19 15.32 0.49 4.01
C PRO A 19 14.05 -0.34 3.77
N GLU A 20 14.12 -1.63 4.08
CA GLU A 20 12.93 -2.46 4.26
C GLU A 20 11.99 -1.83 5.30
N VAL A 21 10.69 -2.00 5.10
CA VAL A 21 9.67 -1.40 5.98
C VAL A 21 8.63 -2.43 6.37
N ARG A 22 8.24 -2.43 7.65
CA ARG A 22 7.19 -3.33 8.13
C ARG A 22 5.81 -3.02 7.55
N THR A 23 5.51 -1.74 7.33
CA THR A 23 4.19 -1.29 6.85
C THR A 23 4.33 -0.24 5.77
N VAL A 24 3.55 -0.36 4.71
CA VAL A 24 3.38 0.67 3.69
C VAL A 24 1.94 1.14 3.64
N ILE A 25 1.72 2.46 3.52
CA ILE A 25 0.45 3.01 3.05
C ILE A 25 0.58 3.18 1.53
N VAL A 26 -0.18 2.38 0.80
CA VAL A 26 -0.15 2.27 -0.66
C VAL A 26 -0.55 3.60 -1.28
N ALA A 27 0.14 3.96 -2.36
CA ALA A 27 -0.05 5.23 -3.00
C ALA A 27 -1.44 5.38 -3.62
N HIS A 28 -1.98 6.60 -3.59
CA HIS A 28 -3.10 7.04 -4.41
C HIS A 28 -4.27 6.04 -4.44
N HIS A 29 -4.76 5.65 -3.27
CA HIS A 29 -5.88 4.69 -3.13
C HIS A 29 -5.68 3.32 -3.82
N GLY A 30 -4.44 2.97 -4.18
CA GLY A 30 -4.15 1.81 -5.02
C GLY A 30 -4.30 2.07 -6.52
N SER A 31 -3.80 3.21 -7.01
CA SER A 31 -3.76 3.49 -8.45
C SER A 31 -2.90 2.49 -9.22
N ARG A 32 -3.21 2.29 -10.51
CA ARG A 32 -2.35 1.58 -11.46
C ARG A 32 -1.00 2.28 -11.65
N ASP A 33 -0.94 3.58 -11.41
CA ASP A 33 0.30 4.36 -11.48
C ASP A 33 1.11 4.24 -10.18
N HIS A 34 1.71 3.08 -9.96
CA HIS A 34 2.63 2.82 -8.87
C HIS A 34 3.86 2.04 -9.36
N SER A 35 4.93 2.07 -8.58
CA SER A 35 6.12 1.27 -8.84
C SER A 35 6.00 -0.13 -8.23
N ALA A 36 5.74 -1.11 -9.09
CA ALA A 36 5.83 -2.53 -8.71
C ALA A 36 7.26 -2.92 -8.28
N ARG A 37 8.28 -2.22 -8.76
CA ARG A 37 9.68 -2.46 -8.38
C ARG A 37 9.94 -2.00 -6.96
N LEU A 38 9.52 -0.79 -6.60
CA LEU A 38 9.60 -0.30 -5.22
C LEU A 38 8.76 -1.18 -4.28
N ALA A 39 7.55 -1.57 -4.66
CA ALA A 39 6.71 -2.45 -3.85
C ALA A 39 7.40 -3.77 -3.47
N ARG A 40 8.08 -4.41 -4.44
CA ARG A 40 8.88 -5.62 -4.20
C ARG A 40 10.12 -5.38 -3.33
N GLU A 41 10.79 -4.24 -3.51
CA GLU A 41 11.97 -3.89 -2.71
C GLU A 41 11.61 -3.59 -1.25
N LEU A 42 10.48 -2.93 -1.02
CA LEU A 42 9.99 -2.64 0.34
C LEU A 42 9.63 -3.90 1.13
N ALA A 43 9.23 -4.97 0.42
CA ALA A 43 8.82 -6.27 0.96
C ALA A 43 8.04 -6.18 2.29
N PRO A 44 6.95 -5.38 2.36
CA PRO A 44 6.34 -5.07 3.64
C PRO A 44 5.53 -6.24 4.20
N GLU A 45 5.44 -6.31 5.53
CA GLU A 45 4.53 -7.24 6.20
C GLU A 45 3.07 -6.81 6.02
N TYR A 46 2.81 -5.49 5.98
CA TYR A 46 1.47 -4.94 5.80
C TYR A 46 1.42 -3.89 4.69
N ALA A 47 0.43 -4.03 3.80
CA ALA A 47 0.09 -3.04 2.79
C ALA A 47 -1.31 -2.47 3.06
N LEU A 48 -1.34 -1.21 3.50
CA LEU A 48 -2.58 -0.52 3.87
C LEU A 48 -3.07 0.31 2.69
N ILE A 49 -4.28 0.03 2.22
CA ILE A 49 -4.89 0.77 1.12
C ILE A 49 -6.00 1.64 1.70
N SER A 50 -5.72 2.94 1.81
CA SER A 50 -6.75 3.93 2.13
C SER A 50 -7.60 4.13 0.88
N VAL A 51 -8.78 3.51 0.82
CA VAL A 51 -9.70 3.55 -0.33
C VAL A 51 -11.15 3.47 0.16
N GLY A 52 -12.05 4.08 -0.60
CA GLY A 52 -13.50 3.96 -0.44
C GLY A 52 -14.16 3.61 -1.78
N GLU A 53 -15.48 3.57 -1.81
CA GLU A 53 -16.22 3.41 -3.07
C GLU A 53 -15.79 4.49 -4.06
N ASN A 54 -15.47 4.09 -5.29
CA ASN A 54 -15.01 5.00 -6.32
C ASN A 54 -15.28 4.44 -7.72
N SER A 55 -15.33 5.32 -8.71
CA SER A 55 -15.48 4.99 -10.14
C SER A 55 -14.15 4.95 -10.91
N TYR A 56 -13.02 5.16 -10.22
CA TYR A 56 -11.68 5.20 -10.84
C TYR A 56 -11.08 3.80 -11.07
N GLY A 57 -11.73 2.75 -10.55
CA GLY A 57 -11.22 1.38 -10.60
C GLY A 57 -10.09 1.16 -9.60
N HIS A 58 -10.13 1.84 -8.45
CA HIS A 58 -9.17 1.66 -7.38
C HIS A 58 -9.75 0.79 -6.25
N PRO A 59 -8.96 -0.11 -5.65
CA PRO A 59 -7.56 -0.40 -5.98
C PRO A 59 -7.46 -1.20 -7.29
N HIS A 60 -6.47 -0.88 -8.12
CA HIS A 60 -6.25 -1.58 -9.38
C HIS A 60 -5.66 -2.99 -9.13
N PRO A 61 -6.04 -4.03 -9.91
CA PRO A 61 -5.55 -5.40 -9.74
C PRO A 61 -4.03 -5.55 -9.58
N SER A 62 -3.25 -4.77 -10.33
CA SER A 62 -1.78 -4.79 -10.28
C SER A 62 -1.18 -4.36 -8.93
N VAL A 63 -1.94 -3.69 -8.08
CA VAL A 63 -1.52 -3.35 -6.71
C VAL A 63 -1.46 -4.62 -5.87
N TYR A 64 -2.49 -5.47 -5.93
CA TYR A 64 -2.51 -6.73 -5.19
C TYR A 64 -1.38 -7.66 -5.65
N GLU A 65 -1.11 -7.70 -6.97
CA GLU A 65 0.02 -8.45 -7.52
C GLU A 65 1.37 -7.93 -6.97
N SER A 66 1.54 -6.62 -6.89
CA SER A 66 2.78 -5.99 -6.41
C SER A 66 3.02 -6.19 -4.91
N PHE A 67 1.95 -6.37 -4.13
CA PHE A 67 1.98 -6.57 -2.68
C PHE A 67 1.53 -7.99 -2.25
N ALA A 68 1.60 -8.98 -3.14
CA ALA A 68 1.06 -10.32 -2.88
C ALA A 68 1.71 -11.06 -1.69
N GLY A 69 2.92 -10.65 -1.27
CA GLY A 69 3.59 -11.18 -0.08
C GLY A 69 3.22 -10.49 1.24
N ALA A 70 2.46 -9.40 1.19
CA ALA A 70 2.04 -8.62 2.35
C ALA A 70 0.62 -8.98 2.77
N GLN A 71 0.29 -8.76 4.04
CA GLN A 71 -1.11 -8.70 4.47
C GLN A 71 -1.72 -7.38 4.00
N ILE A 72 -2.64 -7.47 3.03
CA ILE A 72 -3.34 -6.31 2.46
C ILE A 72 -4.58 -5.99 3.30
N ILE A 73 -4.73 -4.73 3.71
CA ILE A 73 -5.87 -4.25 4.50
C ILE A 73 -6.40 -2.96 3.88
N GLU A 74 -7.69 -2.93 3.60
CA GLU A 74 -8.34 -1.85 2.87
C GLU A 74 -9.37 -1.15 3.74
N THR A 75 -9.39 0.18 3.75
CA THR A 75 -10.39 0.91 4.55
C THR A 75 -11.82 0.70 4.06
N LEU A 76 -12.02 0.38 2.77
CA LEU A 76 -13.33 0.08 2.20
C LEU A 76 -13.98 -1.13 2.87
N ASN A 77 -13.22 -2.21 3.03
CA ASN A 77 -13.70 -3.47 3.59
C ASN A 77 -13.56 -3.53 5.11
N CYS A 78 -12.49 -2.93 5.65
CA CYS A 78 -12.08 -3.09 7.05
C CYS A 78 -12.33 -1.84 7.92
N GLY A 79 -12.88 -0.78 7.34
CA GLY A 79 -13.13 0.49 8.04
C GLY A 79 -11.84 1.18 8.48
N ARG A 80 -11.89 1.92 9.59
CA ARG A 80 -10.72 2.62 10.15
C ARG A 80 -9.60 1.62 10.49
N ILE A 81 -8.39 1.93 10.04
CA ILE A 81 -7.17 1.20 10.38
C ILE A 81 -6.36 2.02 11.39
N ALA A 82 -6.01 1.43 12.53
CA ALA A 82 -5.06 2.00 13.49
C ALA A 82 -3.73 1.27 13.38
N ILE A 83 -2.60 1.99 13.39
CA ILE A 83 -1.27 1.38 13.41
C ILE A 83 -0.79 1.37 14.87
N THR A 84 -0.52 0.19 15.42
CA THR A 84 0.00 0.01 16.78
C THR A 84 1.36 -0.70 16.76
N SER A 85 1.97 -0.88 17.93
CA SER A 85 3.19 -1.68 18.12
C SER A 85 3.02 -3.12 17.65
N GLU A 86 1.84 -3.70 17.82
CA GLU A 86 1.54 -5.09 17.45
C GLU A 86 1.20 -5.22 15.95
N GLY A 87 0.86 -4.12 15.28
CA GLY A 87 0.50 -4.09 13.86
C GLY A 87 -0.77 -3.28 13.59
N PRO A 88 -1.27 -3.33 12.34
CA PRO A 88 -2.53 -2.71 11.99
C PRO A 88 -3.70 -3.37 12.74
N LYS A 89 -4.64 -2.56 13.21
CA LYS A 89 -5.92 -2.99 13.81
C LYS A 89 -7.08 -2.40 13.04
N SER A 90 -8.02 -3.25 12.65
CA SER A 90 -9.18 -2.90 11.82
C SER A 90 -10.40 -3.77 12.15
N ARG A 91 -11.52 -3.57 11.44
CA ARG A 91 -12.69 -4.48 11.54
C ARG A 91 -12.41 -5.88 10.99
N CYS A 92 -11.38 -6.05 10.17
CA CYS A 92 -10.97 -7.33 9.61
C CYS A 92 -10.00 -8.12 10.52
N GLY A 93 -9.63 -7.56 11.69
CA GLY A 93 -8.56 -8.06 12.57
C GLY A 93 -7.62 -6.95 13.01
#